data_AF-A0A8S9YN34-F1
#
_entry.id   AF-A0A8S9YN34-F1
#
_cell.length_a   1.000
_cell.length_b   1.000
_cell.length_c   1.000
_cell.angle_alpha   90.00
_cell.angle_beta   90.00
_cell.angle_gamma   90.00
#
_symmetry.space_group_name_H-M   'P 1'
#
loop_
_entity.id
_entity.type
_entity.pdbx_description
1 polymer ?
#
loop_
_entity_poly.entity_id
_entity_poly.type
_entity_poly.pdbx_seq_one_letter_code
_entity_poly.pdbx_strand_id
1 'polypeptide(L)'
;EANALLSKFDLPYPKDIGDRVESVRCAFLRIKERVFLTTDHILSIQSGYKDGLLESIHELKQSTKVFESDYDEKGPMVPGLPPQEALDKQIQFKNRYDNLIRKINTALKGELLFGLPPSDYSRVQQIGRELDLLQRLYGLYNEVNRTVASYYEIVWQEVDMEKIGADLQEFQNK
;
A
#
# COMPACT_ATOMS: atom_id res chain seq x y z
N GLU A 1 -23.86 17.34 38.68
CA GLU A 1 -25.11 18.10 38.90
C GLU A 1 -26.18 17.25 39.60
N ALA A 2 -26.57 16.08 39.08
CA ALA A 2 -27.56 15.20 39.72
C ALA A 2 -27.21 14.77 41.17
N ASN A 3 -25.96 14.34 41.44
CA ASN A 3 -25.53 14.00 42.81
C ASN A 3 -25.51 15.21 43.75
N ALA A 4 -25.19 16.41 43.25
CA ALA A 4 -25.21 17.63 44.05
C ALA A 4 -26.64 18.04 44.45
N LEU A 5 -27.63 17.73 43.61
CA LEU A 5 -29.05 17.89 43.94
C LEU A 5 -29.51 16.86 44.97
N LEU A 6 -29.10 15.59 44.83
CA LEU A 6 -29.42 14.53 45.81
C LEU A 6 -28.88 14.86 47.21
N SER A 7 -27.64 15.36 47.30
CA SER A 7 -27.05 15.82 48.57
C SER A 7 -27.72 17.08 49.13
N LYS A 8 -28.34 17.91 48.29
CA LYS A 8 -29.06 19.12 48.71
C LYS A 8 -30.45 18.82 49.30
N PHE A 9 -31.06 17.72 48.90
CA PHE A 9 -32.41 17.31 49.32
C PHE A 9 -32.43 16.14 50.32
N ASP A 10 -31.27 15.76 50.89
CA ASP A 10 -31.12 14.66 51.88
C ASP A 10 -31.83 13.35 51.49
N LEU A 11 -31.86 13.03 50.20
CA LEU A 11 -32.44 11.78 49.72
C LEU A 11 -31.49 10.61 50.02
N PRO A 12 -31.99 9.45 50.48
CA PRO A 12 -31.16 8.30 50.81
C PRO A 12 -30.43 7.81 49.56
N TYR A 13 -29.12 8.07 49.51
CA TYR A 13 -28.26 7.70 48.41
C TYR A 13 -27.40 6.50 48.80
N PRO A 14 -27.54 5.33 48.13
CA PRO A 14 -26.77 4.14 48.47
C PRO A 14 -25.27 4.40 48.34
N LYS A 15 -24.54 4.15 49.43
CA LYS A 15 -23.10 4.42 49.52
C LYS A 15 -22.29 3.72 48.42
N ASP A 16 -22.66 2.49 48.06
CA ASP A 16 -22.06 1.74 46.95
C ASP A 16 -22.14 2.47 45.60
N ILE A 17 -23.30 3.06 45.29
CA ILE A 17 -23.50 3.84 44.06
C ILE A 17 -22.67 5.12 44.13
N GLY A 18 -22.56 5.74 45.31
CA GLY A 18 -21.68 6.88 45.57
C GLY A 18 -20.22 6.61 45.28
N ASP A 19 -19.69 5.55 45.87
CA ASP A 19 -18.30 5.15 45.72
C ASP A 19 -17.98 4.78 44.26
N ARG A 20 -18.93 4.16 43.55
CA ARG A 20 -18.80 3.86 42.11
C ARG A 20 -18.81 5.12 41.24
N VAL A 21 -19.72 6.06 41.48
CA VAL A 21 -19.77 7.33 40.74
C VAL A 21 -18.51 8.14 40.99
N GLU A 22 -18.03 8.17 42.24
CA GLU A 22 -16.80 8.85 42.61
C GLU A 22 -15.56 8.19 41.97
N SER A 23 -15.53 6.87 41.90
CA SER A 23 -14.48 6.12 41.18
C SER A 23 -14.45 6.47 39.69
N VAL A 24 -15.62 6.53 39.04
CA VAL A 24 -15.73 6.94 37.63
C VAL A 24 -15.30 8.40 37.44
N ARG A 25 -15.70 9.30 38.35
CA ARG A 25 -15.27 10.71 38.34
C ARG A 25 -13.75 10.82 38.45
N CYS A 26 -13.14 10.10 39.38
CA CYS A 26 -11.69 10.04 39.54
C CYS A 26 -11.00 9.49 38.28
N ALA A 27 -11.51 8.40 37.69
CA ALA A 27 -10.98 7.84 36.45
C ALA A 27 -11.07 8.83 35.28
N PHE A 28 -12.21 9.52 35.14
CA PHE A 28 -12.40 10.54 34.12
C PHE A 28 -11.42 11.70 34.27
N LEU A 29 -11.21 12.20 35.49
CA LEU A 29 -10.25 13.28 35.75
C LEU A 29 -8.82 12.86 35.39
N ARG A 30 -8.43 11.63 35.74
CA ARG A 30 -7.11 11.08 35.36
C ARG A 30 -6.95 10.96 33.85
N ILE A 31 -8.00 10.54 33.13
CA ILE A 31 -7.99 10.48 31.67
C ILE A 31 -7.86 11.89 31.09
N LYS A 32 -8.62 12.86 31.61
CA LYS A 32 -8.58 14.25 31.17
C LYS A 32 -7.19 14.86 31.32
N GLU A 33 -6.56 14.66 32.48
CA GLU A 33 -5.18 15.09 32.73
C GLU A 33 -4.20 14.44 31.75
N ARG A 34 -4.31 13.11 31.54
CA ARG A 34 -3.45 12.40 30.58
C ARG A 34 -3.64 12.90 29.14
N VAL A 35 -4.87 13.21 28.74
CA VAL A 35 -5.17 13.80 27.42
C VAL A 35 -4.45 15.13 27.29
N PHE A 36 -4.54 16.03 28.27
CA PHE A 36 -3.83 17.31 28.21
C PHE A 36 -2.32 17.16 28.09
N LEU A 37 -1.71 16.31 28.93
CA LEU A 37 -0.27 16.06 28.88
C LEU A 37 0.16 15.49 27.53
N THR A 38 -0.63 14.58 26.97
CA THR A 38 -0.34 13.99 25.66
C THR A 38 -0.53 15.01 24.54
N THR A 39 -1.58 15.82 24.58
CA THR A 39 -1.83 16.88 23.60
C THR A 39 -0.73 17.93 23.61
N ASP A 40 -0.32 18.40 24.79
CA ASP A 40 0.78 19.37 24.93
C ASP A 40 2.09 18.82 24.38
N HIS A 41 2.39 17.56 24.69
CA HIS A 41 3.54 16.87 24.12
C HIS A 41 3.45 16.75 22.59
N ILE A 42 2.31 16.35 22.04
CA ILE A 42 2.09 16.26 20.58
C ILE A 42 2.30 17.62 19.92
N LEU A 43 1.73 18.69 20.48
CA LEU A 43 1.90 20.05 19.95
C LEU A 43 3.37 20.50 19.96
N SER A 44 4.13 20.10 20.99
CA SER A 44 5.57 20.43 21.09
C SER A 44 6.42 19.77 19.99
N ILE A 45 6.06 18.55 19.57
CA ILE A 45 6.83 17.78 18.57
C ILE A 45 6.29 17.95 17.14
N GLN A 46 5.03 18.37 16.98
CA GLN A 46 4.31 18.37 15.71
C GLN A 46 5.04 19.12 14.58
N SER A 47 5.65 20.26 14.88
CA SER A 47 6.37 21.07 13.90
C SER A 47 7.54 20.31 13.26
N GLY A 48 8.39 19.68 14.08
CA GLY A 48 9.53 18.90 13.59
C GLY A 48 9.11 17.72 12.71
N TYR A 49 8.05 17.01 13.09
CA TYR A 49 7.51 15.92 12.26
C TYR A 49 6.90 16.42 10.95
N LYS A 50 6.25 17.60 10.97
CA LYS A 50 5.71 18.21 9.76
C LYS A 50 6.84 18.59 8.79
N ASP A 51 7.91 19.20 9.29
CA ASP A 51 9.05 19.60 8.47
C ASP A 51 9.76 18.39 7.86
N GLY A 52 10.00 17.34 8.66
CA GLY A 52 10.56 16.08 8.16
C GLY A 52 9.65 15.36 7.14
N LEU A 53 8.32 15.46 7.31
CA LEU A 53 7.37 14.95 6.31
C LEU A 53 7.48 15.72 4.99
N LEU A 54 7.58 17.05 5.04
CA LEU A 54 7.71 17.87 3.83
C LEU A 54 9.00 17.58 3.07
N GLU A 55 10.11 17.40 3.79
CA GLU A 55 11.40 16.99 3.20
C GLU A 55 11.28 15.62 2.54
N SER A 56 10.69 14.64 3.23
CA SER A 56 10.47 13.29 2.68
C SER A 56 9.56 13.30 1.44
N ILE A 57 8.51 14.14 1.42
CA ILE A 57 7.64 14.31 0.24
C ILE A 57 8.43 14.91 -0.92
N HIS A 58 9.31 15.88 -0.66
CA HIS A 58 10.16 16.48 -1.70
C HIS A 58 11.10 15.44 -2.33
N GLU A 59 11.81 14.67 -1.50
CA GLU A 59 12.67 13.57 -1.97
C GLU A 59 11.88 12.52 -2.75
N LEU A 60 10.68 12.16 -2.25
CA LEU A 60 9.81 11.19 -2.90
C LEU A 60 9.34 11.66 -4.27
N LYS A 61 9.01 12.95 -4.41
CA LYS A 61 8.64 13.54 -5.71
C LYS A 61 9.81 13.49 -6.69
N GLN A 62 11.03 13.78 -6.25
CA GLN A 62 12.21 13.66 -7.09
C GLN A 62 12.46 12.19 -7.49
N SER A 63 12.42 11.26 -6.54
CA SER A 63 12.57 9.82 -6.81
C SER A 63 11.49 9.30 -7.76
N THR A 64 10.27 9.84 -7.68
CA THR A 64 9.16 9.47 -8.58
C THR A 64 9.45 9.90 -10.01
N LYS A 65 9.88 11.16 -10.21
CA LYS A 65 10.27 11.65 -11.54
C LYS A 65 11.41 10.85 -12.16
N VAL A 66 12.41 10.48 -11.36
CA VAL A 66 13.52 9.63 -11.83
C VAL A 66 12.99 8.25 -12.23
N PHE A 67 12.10 7.65 -11.44
CA PHE A 67 11.49 6.36 -11.77
C PHE A 67 10.67 6.42 -13.07
N GLU A 68 9.87 7.47 -13.28
CA GLU A 68 9.10 7.67 -14.50
C GLU A 68 10.01 7.81 -15.74
N SER A 69 11.05 8.65 -15.65
CA SER A 69 12.04 8.81 -16.72
C SER A 69 12.78 7.51 -17.03
N ASP A 70 13.21 6.78 -16.00
CA ASP A 70 13.87 5.48 -16.16
C ASP A 70 12.95 4.45 -16.84
N TYR A 71 11.66 4.46 -16.50
CA TYR A 71 10.68 3.55 -17.08
C TYR A 71 10.44 3.86 -18.56
N ASP A 72 10.34 5.13 -18.92
CA ASP A 72 10.14 5.54 -20.31
C ASP A 72 11.38 5.25 -21.19
N GLU A 73 12.60 5.42 -20.66
CA GLU A 73 13.85 5.23 -21.42
C GLU A 73 14.37 3.78 -21.43
N LYS A 74 14.24 3.07 -20.31
CA LYS A 74 14.91 1.77 -20.07
C LYS A 74 13.94 0.65 -19.70
N GLY A 75 12.64 0.93 -19.76
CA GLY A 75 11.58 0.02 -19.38
C GLY A 75 11.47 -1.23 -20.26
N PRO A 76 10.60 -2.15 -19.88
CA PRO A 76 10.34 -3.38 -20.63
C PRO A 76 9.71 -3.14 -22.02
N MET A 77 9.16 -1.96 -22.29
CA MET A 77 8.52 -1.62 -23.58
C MET A 77 9.47 -1.06 -24.64
N VAL A 78 10.77 -0.96 -24.34
CA VAL A 78 11.76 -0.44 -25.30
C VAL A 78 11.84 -1.38 -26.53
N PRO A 79 11.74 -0.86 -27.76
CA PRO A 79 11.73 -1.68 -28.96
C PRO A 79 13.05 -2.42 -29.16
N GLY A 80 12.97 -3.66 -29.63
CA GLY A 80 14.14 -4.49 -29.95
C GLY A 80 14.69 -5.33 -28.79
N LEU A 81 14.05 -5.32 -27.61
CA LEU A 81 14.41 -6.21 -26.51
C LEU A 81 13.91 -7.65 -26.76
N PRO A 82 14.75 -8.67 -26.50
CA PRO A 82 14.28 -10.05 -26.54
C PRO A 82 13.27 -10.29 -25.39
N PRO A 83 12.28 -11.17 -25.58
CA PRO A 83 11.18 -11.35 -24.62
C PRO A 83 11.63 -11.76 -23.21
N GLN A 84 12.72 -12.53 -23.09
CA GLN A 84 13.27 -12.89 -21.77
C GLN A 84 13.84 -11.67 -21.03
N GLU A 85 14.65 -10.84 -21.70
CA GLU A 85 15.18 -9.62 -21.08
C GLU A 85 14.08 -8.61 -20.76
N ALA A 86 13.03 -8.54 -21.59
CA ALA A 86 11.87 -7.70 -21.32
C ALA A 86 11.12 -8.16 -20.06
N LEU A 87 10.97 -9.48 -19.83
CA LEU A 87 10.41 -10.01 -18.59
C LEU A 87 11.28 -9.68 -17.37
N ASP A 88 12.60 -9.88 -17.47
CA ASP A 88 13.52 -9.55 -16.37
C ASP A 88 13.44 -8.07 -16.00
N LYS A 89 13.42 -7.19 -17.00
CA LYS A 89 13.20 -5.75 -16.81
C LYS A 89 11.84 -5.47 -16.18
N GLN A 90 10.78 -6.12 -16.64
CA GLN A 90 9.44 -5.97 -16.09
C GLN A 90 9.43 -6.32 -14.58
N ILE A 91 10.05 -7.44 -14.19
CA ILE A 91 10.14 -7.87 -12.79
C ILE A 91 10.94 -6.85 -11.96
N GLN A 92 12.06 -6.36 -12.48
CA GLN A 92 12.87 -5.33 -11.81
C GLN A 92 12.07 -4.04 -11.60
N PHE A 93 11.39 -3.54 -12.63
CA PHE A 93 10.57 -2.34 -12.52
C PHE A 93 9.35 -2.54 -11.62
N LYS A 94 8.75 -3.74 -11.61
CA LYS A 94 7.67 -4.09 -10.67
C LYS A 94 8.12 -4.03 -9.21
N ASN A 95 9.30 -4.58 -8.90
CA ASN A 95 9.87 -4.49 -7.55
C ASN A 95 10.18 -3.04 -7.14
N ARG A 96 10.72 -2.23 -8.05
CA ARG A 96 10.93 -0.79 -7.82
C ARG A 96 9.61 -0.06 -7.58
N TYR A 97 8.60 -0.34 -8.40
CA TYR A 97 7.25 0.19 -8.26
C TYR A 97 6.63 -0.15 -6.90
N ASP A 98 6.70 -1.41 -6.48
CA ASP A 98 6.11 -1.87 -5.21
C ASP A 98 6.76 -1.18 -3.99
N ASN A 99 8.06 -0.90 -4.06
CA ASN A 99 8.74 -0.10 -3.04
C ASN A 99 8.32 1.37 -3.09
N LEU A 100 8.21 1.95 -4.28
CA LEU A 100 7.81 3.35 -4.47
C LEU A 100 6.38 3.59 -3.98
N ILE A 101 5.43 2.71 -4.33
CA ILE A 101 4.02 2.86 -3.96
C ILE A 101 3.80 2.73 -2.46
N ARG A 102 4.58 1.88 -1.76
CA ARG A 102 4.56 1.81 -0.29
C ARG A 102 4.97 3.13 0.35
N LYS A 103 6.02 3.78 -0.19
CA LYS A 103 6.47 5.10 0.27
C LYS A 103 5.41 6.18 0.00
N ILE A 104 4.84 6.20 -1.20
CA ILE A 104 3.74 7.10 -1.58
C ILE A 104 2.55 6.94 -0.63
N ASN A 105 2.09 5.71 -0.38
CA ASN A 105 0.98 5.47 0.54
C ASN A 105 1.27 5.93 1.97
N THR A 106 2.52 5.84 2.42
CA THR A 106 2.94 6.32 3.74
C THR A 106 2.96 7.85 3.79
N ALA A 107 3.48 8.49 2.74
CA ALA A 107 3.49 9.95 2.60
C ALA A 107 2.07 10.52 2.53
N LEU A 108 1.17 9.93 1.73
CA LEU A 108 -0.25 10.34 1.63
C LEU A 108 -0.98 10.25 2.98
N LYS A 109 -0.71 9.19 3.76
CA LYS A 109 -1.24 9.08 5.13
C LYS A 109 -0.69 10.19 6.04
N GLY A 110 0.56 10.56 5.87
CA GLY A 110 1.17 11.71 6.55
C GLY A 110 0.53 13.03 6.14
N GLU A 111 0.36 13.28 4.83
CA GLU A 111 -0.32 14.46 4.30
C GLU A 111 -1.73 14.58 4.88
N LEU A 112 -2.49 13.48 4.91
CA LEU A 112 -3.83 13.44 5.51
C LEU A 112 -3.80 13.73 7.01
N LEU A 113 -2.85 13.17 7.77
CA LEU A 113 -2.71 13.39 9.22
C LEU A 113 -2.48 14.87 9.55
N PHE A 114 -1.71 15.57 8.73
CA PHE A 114 -1.41 17.00 8.89
C PHE A 114 -2.39 17.93 8.16
N GLY A 115 -3.41 17.38 7.47
CA GLY A 115 -4.39 18.15 6.71
C GLY A 115 -3.81 18.86 5.48
N LEU A 116 -2.71 18.34 4.92
CA LEU A 116 -2.11 18.83 3.68
C LEU A 116 -2.90 18.32 2.46
N PRO A 117 -2.93 19.06 1.34
CA PRO A 117 -3.54 18.56 0.11
C PRO A 117 -2.77 17.32 -0.38
N PRO A 118 -3.48 16.24 -0.76
CA PRO A 118 -2.83 15.03 -1.22
C PRO A 118 -2.07 15.29 -2.52
N SER A 119 -0.82 14.83 -2.59
CA SER A 119 -0.01 14.92 -3.79
C SER A 119 -0.54 13.97 -4.90
N ASP A 120 -0.54 14.43 -6.16
CA ASP A 120 -0.95 13.61 -7.31
C ASP A 120 0.19 12.68 -7.77
N TYR A 121 -0.14 11.39 -7.93
CA TYR A 121 0.75 10.32 -8.41
C TYR A 121 0.09 9.50 -9.53
N SER A 122 -0.78 10.13 -10.33
CA SER A 122 -1.54 9.50 -11.42
C SER A 122 -0.70 8.75 -12.45
N ARG A 123 0.47 9.28 -12.84
CA ARG A 123 1.40 8.63 -13.77
C ARG A 123 1.98 7.32 -13.20
N VAL A 124 2.39 7.33 -11.93
CA VAL A 124 2.83 6.11 -11.23
C VAL A 124 1.73 5.04 -11.25
N GLN A 125 0.47 5.41 -11.03
CA GLN A 125 -0.65 4.46 -11.12
C GLN A 125 -0.86 3.90 -12.53
N GLN A 126 -0.62 4.70 -13.58
CA GLN A 126 -0.63 4.22 -14.96
C GLN A 126 0.46 3.19 -15.20
N ILE A 127 1.70 3.51 -14.80
CA ILE A 127 2.85 2.59 -14.92
C ILE A 127 2.58 1.27 -14.18
N GLY A 128 1.95 1.32 -13.01
CA GLY A 128 1.54 0.11 -12.29
C GLY A 128 0.63 -0.81 -13.12
N ARG A 129 -0.38 -0.25 -13.79
CA ARG A 129 -1.27 -1.02 -14.67
C ARG A 129 -0.55 -1.56 -15.90
N GLU A 130 0.32 -0.76 -16.49
CA GLU A 130 1.14 -1.19 -17.63
C GLU A 130 2.05 -2.37 -17.24
N LEU A 131 2.72 -2.28 -16.10
CA LEU A 131 3.56 -3.35 -15.57
C LEU A 131 2.77 -4.65 -15.33
N ASP A 132 1.56 -4.58 -14.80
CA ASP A 132 0.70 -5.75 -14.59
C ASP A 132 0.28 -6.40 -15.92
N LEU A 133 -0.03 -5.60 -16.94
CA LEU A 133 -0.35 -6.09 -18.28
C LEU A 133 0.87 -6.77 -18.92
N LEU A 134 2.05 -6.16 -18.82
CA LEU A 134 3.29 -6.72 -19.34
C LEU A 134 3.68 -8.02 -18.64
N GLN A 135 3.43 -8.14 -17.33
CA GLN A 135 3.65 -9.39 -16.61
C GLN A 135 2.83 -10.54 -17.22
N ARG A 136 1.55 -10.29 -17.49
CA ARG A 136 0.65 -11.28 -18.09
C ARG A 136 1.10 -11.65 -19.50
N LEU A 137 1.43 -10.64 -20.31
CA LEU A 137 1.85 -10.82 -21.69
C LEU A 137 3.14 -11.65 -21.80
N TYR A 138 4.22 -11.22 -21.14
CA TYR A 138 5.50 -11.91 -21.19
C TYR A 138 5.47 -13.25 -20.44
N GLY A 139 4.67 -13.34 -19.38
CA GLY A 139 4.40 -14.59 -18.67
C GLY A 139 3.78 -15.64 -19.57
N LEU A 140 2.66 -15.29 -20.24
CA LEU A 140 1.98 -16.18 -21.18
C LEU A 140 2.89 -16.58 -22.35
N TYR A 141 3.62 -15.62 -22.93
CA TYR A 141 4.56 -15.89 -24.01
C TYR A 141 5.63 -16.93 -23.62
N ASN A 142 6.22 -16.80 -22.43
CA ASN A 142 7.21 -17.77 -21.95
C ASN A 142 6.59 -19.11 -21.60
N GLU A 143 5.37 -19.13 -21.06
CA GLU A 143 4.63 -20.37 -20.77
C GLU A 143 4.37 -21.15 -22.07
N VAL A 144 3.83 -20.48 -23.09
CA VAL A 144 3.59 -21.05 -24.43
C VAL A 144 4.90 -21.58 -25.02
N ASN A 145 5.96 -20.79 -25.04
CA ASN A 145 7.25 -21.23 -25.60
C ASN A 145 7.86 -22.41 -24.86
N ARG A 146 7.77 -22.43 -23.53
CA ARG A 146 8.29 -23.55 -22.73
C ARG A 146 7.51 -24.83 -23.03
N THR A 147 6.19 -24.72 -23.12
CA THR A 147 5.30 -25.85 -23.41
C THR A 147 5.51 -26.36 -24.83
N VAL A 148 5.60 -25.47 -25.83
CA VAL A 148 5.93 -25.83 -27.21
C VAL A 148 7.32 -26.46 -27.31
N ALA A 149 8.33 -25.90 -26.63
CA ALA A 149 9.66 -26.50 -26.57
C ALA A 149 9.62 -27.92 -25.99
N SER A 150 8.84 -28.14 -24.92
CA SER A 150 8.68 -29.47 -24.31
C SER A 150 8.06 -30.50 -25.26
N TYR A 151 7.18 -30.09 -26.17
CA TYR A 151 6.59 -31.00 -27.17
C TYR A 151 7.64 -31.57 -28.13
N TYR A 152 8.68 -30.79 -28.45
CA TYR A 152 9.78 -31.27 -29.32
C TYR A 152 10.69 -32.30 -28.63
N GLU A 153 10.64 -32.40 -27.30
CA GLU A 153 11.43 -33.37 -26.53
C GLU A 153 10.73 -34.72 -26.37
N ILE A 154 9.43 -34.82 -26.73
CA ILE A 154 8.63 -36.04 -26.60
C ILE A 154 8.93 -36.99 -27.77
N VAL A 155 9.20 -38.26 -27.45
CA VAL A 155 9.38 -39.31 -28.47
C VAL A 155 8.04 -39.60 -29.14
N TRP A 156 8.02 -39.74 -30.48
CA TRP A 156 6.79 -39.94 -31.27
C TRP A 156 5.80 -41.00 -30.75
N GLN A 157 6.28 -42.07 -30.10
CA GLN A 157 5.43 -43.12 -29.54
C GLN A 157 4.65 -42.68 -28.28
N GLU A 158 5.12 -41.64 -27.60
CA GLU A 158 4.57 -41.09 -26.35
C GLU A 158 3.83 -39.76 -26.58
N VAL A 159 3.73 -39.30 -27.84
CA VAL A 159 3.04 -38.05 -28.18
C VAL A 159 1.53 -38.23 -28.06
N ASP A 160 0.92 -37.43 -27.19
CA ASP A 160 -0.52 -37.33 -27.03
C ASP A 160 -1.05 -36.06 -27.73
N MET A 161 -1.69 -36.25 -28.89
CA MET A 161 -2.23 -35.17 -29.71
C MET A 161 -3.47 -34.50 -29.08
N GLU A 162 -4.26 -35.22 -28.27
CA GLU A 162 -5.44 -34.65 -27.60
C GLU A 162 -5.01 -33.69 -26.49
N LYS A 163 -3.98 -34.08 -25.73
CA LYS A 163 -3.40 -33.23 -24.70
C LYS A 163 -2.79 -31.95 -25.27
N ILE A 164 -2.02 -32.06 -26.36
CA ILE A 164 -1.46 -30.88 -27.05
C ILE A 164 -2.58 -29.96 -27.56
N GLY A 165 -3.66 -30.54 -28.11
CA GLY A 165 -4.83 -29.78 -28.55
C GLY A 165 -5.50 -29.01 -27.41
N ALA A 166 -5.67 -29.66 -26.25
CA ALA A 166 -6.25 -29.03 -25.06
C ALA A 166 -5.38 -27.88 -24.51
N ASP A 167 -4.07 -28.09 -24.40
CA ASP A 167 -3.12 -27.07 -23.94
C ASP A 167 -3.11 -25.83 -24.85
N LEU A 168 -3.11 -26.03 -26.18
CA LEU A 168 -3.18 -24.94 -27.15
C LEU A 168 -4.50 -24.17 -27.07
N GLN A 169 -5.61 -24.88 -26.86
CA GLN A 169 -6.92 -24.27 -26.67
C GLN A 169 -7.00 -23.48 -25.35
N GLU A 170 -6.32 -23.93 -24.29
CA GLU A 170 -6.21 -23.19 -23.04
C GLU A 170 -5.43 -21.88 -23.23
N PHE A 171 -4.30 -21.90 -23.94
CA PHE A 171 -3.53 -20.69 -24.23
C PHE A 171 -4.30 -19.67 -25.07
N GLN A 172 -5.19 -20.12 -25.96
CA GLN A 172 -6.04 -19.23 -26.75
C GLN A 172 -7.11 -18.51 -25.90
N ASN A 173 -7.51 -19.10 -24.78
CA ASN A 173 -8.56 -18.58 -23.90
C ASN A 173 -8.03 -17.68 -22.76
N LYS A 174 -6.71 -17.63 -22.55
CA LYS A 174 -6.04 -16.78 -21.55
C LYS A 174 -5.74 -15.39 -22.11
#